data_AF-A0AAE0J3N7-F1
#
_entry.id   AF-A0AAE0J3N7-F1
#
_cell.length_a   1.000
_cell.length_b   1.000
_cell.length_c   1.000
_cell.angle_alpha   90.00
_cell.angle_beta   90.00
_cell.angle_gamma   90.00
#
_symmetry.space_group_name_H-M   'P 1'
#
loop_
_entity.id
_entity.type
_entity.pdbx_description
1 polymer ?
#
loop_
_entity_poly.entity_id
_entity_poly.type
_entity_poly.pdbx_seq_one_letter_code
_entity_poly.pdbx_strand_id
1 'polypeptide(L)'
;MNMENISHDLRNPAMTSTIDMLRGTEKLVPPLSMAISIPPFERHHIPNHGERTLLLFPTENEGKVQILLRGFNKQQPPGSTDPLLYRTVPVESNVGEQPYNEAGVEGARNRISNGLRKFLATPEQQSYLEANKIGTVMVACIENFIQTVGVDRPTDFGVVVILNASTGEAVAAISKGVTVAPEYVEHARSLGVQDGNVDHGLVTVGNVLAANVPGLDKADWHAVVAGRSRYDILDEAIDGLRVPW
;
A
#
# COMPACT_ATOMS: atom_id res chain seq x y z
N MET A 1 7.70 -8.45 22.64
CA MET A 1 7.07 -9.78 22.44
C MET A 1 7.76 -10.40 21.22
N ASN A 2 8.33 -11.60 21.32
CA ASN A 2 9.04 -12.23 20.19
C ASN A 2 8.01 -12.73 19.14
N MET A 3 8.34 -12.63 17.84
CA MET A 3 7.44 -13.03 16.73
C MET A 3 6.96 -14.49 16.82
N GLU A 4 7.75 -15.39 17.42
CA GLU A 4 7.36 -16.80 17.62
C GLU A 4 6.13 -16.96 18.53
N ASN A 5 6.02 -16.14 19.59
CA ASN A 5 4.85 -16.15 20.49
C ASN A 5 3.60 -15.61 19.78
N ILE A 6 3.76 -14.61 18.91
CA ILE A 6 2.65 -14.02 18.15
C ILE A 6 2.01 -15.09 17.25
N SER A 7 2.79 -16.00 16.66
CA SER A 7 2.25 -17.04 15.75
C SER A 7 1.27 -18.01 16.42
N HIS A 8 1.51 -18.34 17.69
CA HIS A 8 0.61 -19.20 18.48
C HIS A 8 -0.68 -18.45 18.84
N ASP A 9 -0.57 -17.16 19.11
CA ASP A 9 -1.69 -16.30 19.52
C ASP A 9 -2.57 -15.84 18.34
N LEU A 10 -2.13 -16.05 17.09
CA LEU A 10 -2.96 -15.81 15.90
C LEU A 10 -4.19 -16.73 15.83
N ARG A 11 -4.07 -17.96 16.34
CA ARG A 11 -5.17 -18.93 16.32
C ARG A 11 -6.10 -18.71 17.50
N ASN A 12 -7.38 -18.57 17.20
CA ASN A 12 -8.45 -18.53 18.18
C ASN A 12 -9.48 -19.63 17.84
N PRO A 13 -9.60 -20.68 18.66
CA PRO A 13 -10.55 -21.78 18.41
C PRO A 13 -11.99 -21.32 18.17
N ALA A 14 -12.42 -20.21 18.80
CA ALA A 14 -13.75 -19.65 18.62
C ALA A 14 -13.98 -19.01 17.24
N MET A 15 -12.92 -18.67 16.51
CA MET A 15 -12.97 -18.05 15.18
C MET A 15 -12.62 -19.02 14.05
N THR A 16 -12.43 -20.31 14.35
CA THR A 16 -12.08 -21.31 13.35
C THR A 16 -13.22 -21.47 12.34
N SER A 17 -12.90 -21.36 11.05
CA SER A 17 -13.89 -21.41 9.97
C SER A 17 -13.33 -22.12 8.73
N THR A 18 -14.14 -22.18 7.67
CA THR A 18 -13.75 -22.74 6.36
C THR A 18 -13.87 -21.68 5.28
N ILE A 19 -13.17 -21.86 4.16
CA ILE A 19 -13.28 -20.96 2.99
C ILE A 19 -14.73 -20.81 2.57
N ASP A 20 -15.50 -21.91 2.49
CA ASP A 20 -16.88 -21.88 2.02
C ASP A 20 -17.82 -21.12 2.96
N MET A 21 -17.56 -21.14 4.27
CA MET A 21 -18.32 -20.35 5.24
C MET A 21 -18.03 -18.85 5.15
N LEU A 22 -16.84 -18.47 4.68
CA LEU A 22 -16.47 -17.06 4.49
C LEU A 22 -16.90 -16.50 3.13
N ARG A 23 -17.30 -17.34 2.17
CA ARG A 23 -17.64 -16.86 0.81
C ARG A 23 -18.82 -15.91 0.85
N GLY A 24 -18.60 -14.68 0.37
CA GLY A 24 -19.65 -13.68 0.23
C GLY A 24 -20.20 -13.13 1.55
N THR A 25 -19.51 -13.37 2.68
CA THR A 25 -19.93 -12.81 3.98
C THR A 25 -19.65 -11.32 4.08
N GLU A 26 -18.72 -10.83 3.27
CA GLU A 26 -18.29 -9.43 3.26
C GLU A 26 -18.67 -8.74 1.95
N LYS A 27 -18.70 -7.41 1.98
CA LYS A 27 -19.19 -6.58 0.88
C LYS A 27 -18.09 -5.68 0.36
N LEU A 28 -18.10 -5.53 -0.97
CA LEU A 28 -17.40 -4.43 -1.62
C LEU A 28 -18.17 -3.12 -1.36
N VAL A 29 -17.47 -2.11 -0.85
CA VAL A 29 -18.02 -0.78 -0.57
C VAL A 29 -17.31 0.28 -1.40
N PRO A 30 -17.95 1.42 -1.70
CA PRO A 30 -17.29 2.50 -2.44
C PRO A 30 -16.07 3.03 -1.68
N PRO A 31 -15.15 3.75 -2.36
CA PRO A 31 -14.07 4.45 -1.69
C PRO A 31 -14.58 5.41 -0.62
N LEU A 32 -13.77 5.71 0.38
CA LEU A 32 -14.11 6.71 1.39
C LEU A 32 -14.37 8.06 0.70
N SER A 33 -15.47 8.71 1.05
CA SER A 33 -15.89 9.99 0.46
C SER A 33 -15.11 11.20 0.96
N MET A 34 -14.17 11.00 1.89
CA MET A 34 -13.35 12.07 2.43
C MET A 34 -12.24 12.46 1.45
N ALA A 35 -11.96 13.77 1.37
CA ALA A 35 -10.81 14.24 0.64
C ALA A 35 -9.53 13.72 1.31
N ILE A 36 -8.70 13.02 0.56
CA ILE A 36 -7.39 12.55 1.04
C ILE A 36 -6.50 13.77 1.23
N SER A 37 -6.14 14.06 2.47
CA SER A 37 -5.16 15.10 2.78
C SER A 37 -3.79 14.45 2.93
N ILE A 38 -2.96 14.56 1.91
CA ILE A 38 -1.55 14.15 2.01
C ILE A 38 -0.72 15.35 2.44
N PRO A 39 -0.06 15.31 3.61
CA PRO A 39 0.84 16.37 4.02
C PRO A 39 1.94 16.58 2.97
N PRO A 40 2.41 17.82 2.73
CA PRO A 40 3.46 18.10 1.77
C PRO A 40 4.71 17.22 1.96
N PHE A 41 5.33 16.85 0.85
CA PHE A 41 6.58 16.12 0.84
C PHE A 41 7.78 17.07 0.99
N GLU A 42 8.85 16.56 1.61
CA GLU A 42 10.15 17.23 1.60
C GLU A 42 10.63 17.38 0.15
N ARG A 43 11.11 18.58 -0.22
CA ARG A 43 11.67 18.81 -1.56
C ARG A 43 13.11 18.32 -1.59
N HIS A 44 13.43 17.53 -2.59
CA HIS A 44 14.79 17.09 -2.86
C HIS A 44 15.29 17.72 -4.16
N HIS A 45 16.56 18.11 -4.20
CA HIS A 45 17.19 18.50 -5.46
C HIS A 45 17.55 17.23 -6.24
N ILE A 46 16.86 17.02 -7.36
CA ILE A 46 17.10 15.90 -8.27
C ILE A 46 17.62 16.52 -9.57
N PRO A 47 18.90 16.34 -9.91
CA PRO A 47 19.45 16.89 -11.13
C PRO A 47 18.76 16.30 -12.37
N ASN A 48 18.53 17.14 -13.37
CA ASN A 48 18.00 16.70 -14.65
C ASN A 48 19.17 16.28 -15.56
N HIS A 49 19.22 14.99 -15.91
CA HIS A 49 20.23 14.41 -16.80
C HIS A 49 19.67 13.98 -18.17
N GLY A 50 18.39 14.25 -18.47
CA GLY A 50 17.79 13.87 -19.75
C GLY A 50 16.25 13.86 -19.72
N GLU A 51 15.65 13.00 -20.54
CA GLU A 51 14.18 12.95 -20.72
C GLU A 51 13.55 11.67 -20.14
N ARG A 52 14.38 10.74 -19.64
CA ARG A 52 13.86 9.46 -19.15
C ARG A 52 13.26 9.60 -17.76
N THR A 53 12.20 8.83 -17.52
CA THR A 53 11.53 8.76 -16.23
C THR A 53 11.98 7.51 -15.46
N LEU A 54 12.34 7.70 -14.19
CA LEU A 54 12.59 6.64 -13.23
C LEU A 54 11.43 6.55 -12.24
N LEU A 55 10.88 5.34 -12.08
CA LEU A 55 9.89 5.01 -11.07
C LEU A 55 10.56 4.35 -9.86
N LEU A 56 10.25 4.84 -8.67
CA LEU A 56 10.68 4.25 -7.41
C LEU A 56 9.48 3.65 -6.69
N PHE A 57 9.58 2.38 -6.31
CA PHE A 57 8.55 1.69 -5.54
C PHE A 57 9.10 1.32 -4.15
N PRO A 58 8.60 1.93 -3.06
CA PRO A 58 9.12 1.72 -1.72
C PRO A 58 8.55 0.44 -1.08
N THR A 59 8.64 -0.69 -1.79
CA THR A 59 8.09 -1.98 -1.37
C THR A 59 8.84 -3.15 -2.03
N GLU A 60 8.85 -4.30 -1.36
CA GLU A 60 9.29 -5.59 -1.90
C GLU A 60 8.13 -6.43 -2.47
N ASN A 61 6.89 -5.94 -2.32
CA ASN A 61 5.72 -6.69 -2.77
C ASN A 61 5.62 -6.65 -4.31
N GLU A 62 6.00 -7.75 -4.95
CA GLU A 62 5.98 -7.89 -6.40
C GLU A 62 4.59 -7.61 -7.01
N GLY A 63 3.52 -8.06 -6.36
CA GLY A 63 2.15 -7.79 -6.82
C GLY A 63 1.83 -6.30 -6.87
N LYS A 64 2.20 -5.54 -5.84
CA LYS A 64 2.05 -4.07 -5.82
C LYS A 64 2.91 -3.40 -6.89
N VAL A 65 4.15 -3.85 -7.07
CA VAL A 65 5.07 -3.35 -8.11
C VAL A 65 4.47 -3.55 -9.50
N GLN A 66 3.95 -4.74 -9.80
CA GLN A 66 3.39 -5.05 -11.13
C GLN A 66 2.14 -4.22 -11.44
N ILE A 67 1.28 -3.98 -10.46
CA ILE A 67 0.07 -3.17 -10.66
C ILE A 67 0.43 -1.70 -10.86
N LEU A 68 1.34 -1.16 -10.06
CA LEU A 68 1.85 0.20 -10.28
C LEU A 68 2.47 0.34 -11.67
N LEU A 69 3.38 -0.57 -12.06
CA LEU A 69 3.99 -0.56 -13.38
C LEU A 69 2.96 -0.59 -14.51
N ARG A 70 1.93 -1.44 -14.38
CA ARG A 70 0.85 -1.51 -15.36
C ARG A 70 0.11 -0.17 -15.46
N GLY A 71 -0.23 0.44 -14.33
CA GLY A 71 -0.86 1.76 -14.28
C GLY A 71 -0.02 2.85 -14.96
N PHE A 72 1.28 2.93 -14.66
CA PHE A 72 2.17 3.89 -15.32
C PHE A 72 2.28 3.63 -16.83
N ASN A 73 2.41 2.37 -17.26
CA ASN A 73 2.49 2.05 -18.69
C ASN A 73 1.20 2.42 -19.45
N LYS A 74 0.02 2.15 -18.86
CA LYS A 74 -1.28 2.53 -19.45
C LYS A 74 -1.43 4.04 -19.66
N GLN A 75 -0.77 4.83 -18.80
CA GLN A 75 -0.94 6.29 -18.75
C GLN A 75 0.24 7.07 -19.34
N GLN A 76 1.24 6.42 -19.96
CA GLN A 76 2.40 7.12 -20.53
C GLN A 76 1.99 8.27 -21.46
N PRO A 77 2.71 9.42 -21.42
CA PRO A 77 2.41 10.54 -22.30
C PRO A 77 2.43 10.10 -23.78
N PRO A 78 1.53 10.64 -24.62
CA PRO A 78 1.54 10.36 -26.04
C PRO A 78 2.92 10.67 -26.65
N GLY A 79 3.48 9.70 -27.38
CA GLY A 79 4.81 9.84 -28.01
C GLY A 79 5.99 9.39 -27.16
N SER A 80 5.78 8.96 -25.91
CA SER A 80 6.84 8.28 -25.14
C SER A 80 7.21 6.94 -25.78
N THR A 81 8.44 6.83 -26.30
CA THR A 81 8.98 5.59 -26.89
C THR A 81 9.91 4.84 -25.96
N ASP A 82 10.44 5.51 -24.93
CA ASP A 82 11.37 4.91 -24.01
C ASP A 82 10.65 4.04 -22.97
N PRO A 83 11.18 2.85 -22.66
CA PRO A 83 10.65 2.05 -21.57
C PRO A 83 10.87 2.75 -20.24
N LEU A 84 9.85 2.71 -19.37
CA LEU A 84 9.94 3.16 -17.99
C LEU A 84 11.00 2.36 -17.27
N LEU A 85 11.95 3.06 -16.66
CA LEU A 85 12.89 2.46 -15.73
C LEU A 85 12.23 2.42 -14.35
N TYR A 86 12.43 1.34 -13.60
CA TYR A 86 11.97 1.28 -12.22
C TYR A 86 13.00 0.65 -11.30
N ARG A 87 12.92 1.00 -10.02
CA ARG A 87 13.66 0.35 -8.93
C ARG A 87 12.76 0.19 -7.71
N THR A 88 12.92 -0.94 -7.02
CA THR A 88 12.36 -1.12 -5.68
C THR A 88 13.32 -0.56 -4.64
N VAL A 89 12.78 0.12 -3.63
CA VAL A 89 13.55 0.69 -2.51
C VAL A 89 12.88 0.28 -1.19
N PRO A 90 13.16 -0.92 -0.68
CA PRO A 90 12.50 -1.43 0.52
C PRO A 90 12.72 -0.51 1.72
N VAL A 91 11.64 -0.06 2.34
CA VAL A 91 11.63 0.82 3.51
C VAL A 91 10.41 0.53 4.37
N GLU A 92 10.53 0.81 5.67
CA GLU A 92 9.41 0.74 6.61
C GLU A 92 8.47 1.93 6.48
N SER A 93 7.18 1.69 6.76
CA SER A 93 6.14 2.73 6.84
C SER A 93 6.15 3.46 8.18
N ASN A 94 6.77 2.86 9.21
CA ASN A 94 6.80 3.33 10.60
C ASN A 94 5.40 3.48 11.25
N VAL A 95 4.39 2.79 10.74
CA VAL A 95 3.00 2.83 11.25
C VAL A 95 2.47 1.42 11.58
N GLY A 96 3.35 0.49 11.94
CA GLY A 96 3.01 -0.92 12.13
C GLY A 96 2.80 -1.69 10.81
N GLU A 97 2.60 -2.99 10.97
CA GLU A 97 2.28 -3.92 9.87
C GLU A 97 0.83 -3.76 9.39
N GLN A 98 -0.06 -3.39 10.31
CA GLN A 98 -1.48 -3.12 10.05
C GLN A 98 -1.82 -1.69 10.42
N PRO A 99 -1.73 -0.75 9.48
CA PRO A 99 -2.24 0.60 9.69
C PRO A 99 -3.76 0.56 9.86
N TYR A 100 -4.27 1.40 10.75
CA TYR A 100 -5.70 1.69 10.90
C TYR A 100 -5.98 3.16 10.63
N ASN A 101 -7.16 3.45 10.09
CA ASN A 101 -7.65 4.82 9.91
C ASN A 101 -6.61 5.70 9.16
N GLU A 102 -6.31 6.90 9.66
CA GLU A 102 -5.37 7.85 9.04
C GLU A 102 -3.93 7.33 8.94
N ALA A 103 -3.56 6.32 9.74
CA ALA A 103 -2.23 5.71 9.67
C ALA A 103 -1.95 5.07 8.29
N GLY A 104 -2.99 4.72 7.52
CA GLY A 104 -2.82 4.26 6.13
C GLY A 104 -2.20 5.33 5.23
N VAL A 105 -2.72 6.56 5.29
CA VAL A 105 -2.19 7.70 4.52
C VAL A 105 -0.81 8.10 5.03
N GLU A 106 -0.62 8.11 6.36
CA GLU A 106 0.67 8.37 6.98
C GLU A 106 1.74 7.35 6.53
N GLY A 107 1.40 6.06 6.53
CA GLY A 107 2.29 4.99 6.11
C GLY A 107 2.71 5.12 4.64
N ALA A 108 1.77 5.42 3.75
CA ALA A 108 2.09 5.68 2.34
C ALA A 108 3.03 6.88 2.18
N ARG A 109 2.78 7.98 2.91
CA ARG A 109 3.63 9.18 2.90
C ARG A 109 5.04 8.85 3.40
N ASN A 110 5.14 8.15 4.52
CA ASN A 110 6.41 7.76 5.13
C ASN A 110 7.22 6.86 4.20
N ARG A 111 6.59 5.86 3.56
CA ARG A 111 7.26 5.00 2.57
C ARG A 111 7.80 5.81 1.39
N ILE A 112 7.03 6.76 0.84
CA ILE A 112 7.51 7.63 -0.24
C ILE A 112 8.70 8.47 0.21
N SER A 113 8.60 9.18 1.34
CA SER A 113 9.69 10.02 1.85
C SER A 113 10.95 9.21 2.19
N ASN A 114 10.79 8.06 2.84
CA ASN A 114 11.90 7.20 3.23
C ASN A 114 12.56 6.56 2.00
N GLY A 115 11.76 6.09 1.03
CA GLY A 115 12.25 5.50 -0.21
C GLY A 115 13.05 6.51 -1.03
N LEU A 116 12.54 7.73 -1.18
CA LEU A 116 13.25 8.80 -1.89
C LEU A 116 14.55 9.18 -1.21
N ARG A 117 14.54 9.38 0.12
CA ARG A 117 15.75 9.68 0.90
C ARG A 117 16.79 8.58 0.79
N LYS A 118 16.38 7.32 0.94
CA LYS A 118 17.26 6.14 0.84
C LYS A 118 17.88 6.03 -0.55
N PHE A 119 17.10 6.28 -1.62
CA PHE A 119 17.61 6.28 -2.98
C PHE A 119 18.64 7.38 -3.21
N LEU A 120 18.34 8.62 -2.81
CA LEU A 120 19.22 9.77 -3.07
C LEU A 120 20.48 9.82 -2.18
N ALA A 121 20.60 8.96 -1.18
CA ALA A 121 21.64 9.02 -0.16
C ALA A 121 23.07 8.68 -0.65
N THR A 122 23.23 8.12 -1.86
CA THR A 122 24.52 7.54 -2.29
C THR A 122 24.99 8.12 -3.64
N PRO A 123 26.31 8.37 -3.82
CA PRO A 123 26.88 8.83 -5.09
C PRO A 123 26.63 7.86 -6.27
N GLU A 124 26.50 6.57 -5.98
CA GLU A 124 26.19 5.54 -6.98
C GLU A 124 24.81 5.77 -7.61
N GLN A 125 23.82 6.21 -6.84
CA GLN A 125 22.51 6.54 -7.40
C GLN A 125 22.54 7.83 -8.22
N GLN A 126 23.38 8.81 -7.84
CA GLN A 126 23.58 10.00 -8.68
C GLN A 126 24.20 9.62 -10.03
N SER A 127 25.23 8.75 -10.01
CA SER A 127 25.84 8.21 -11.23
C SER A 127 24.84 7.41 -12.07
N TYR A 128 23.92 6.68 -11.43
CA TYR A 128 22.85 5.96 -12.12
C TYR A 128 21.89 6.90 -12.84
N LEU A 129 21.48 8.00 -12.20
CA LEU A 129 20.60 9.01 -12.82
C LEU A 129 21.25 9.60 -14.08
N GLU A 130 22.53 9.96 -14.00
CA GLU A 130 23.30 10.48 -15.13
C GLU A 130 23.45 9.45 -16.25
N ALA A 131 23.96 8.26 -15.93
CA ALA A 131 24.20 7.20 -16.92
C ALA A 131 22.94 6.76 -17.66
N ASN A 132 21.78 6.86 -17.02
CA ASN A 132 20.49 6.52 -17.60
C ASN A 132 19.71 7.71 -18.14
N LYS A 133 20.31 8.91 -18.17
CA LYS A 133 19.69 10.14 -18.69
C LYS A 133 18.33 10.44 -18.05
N ILE A 134 18.25 10.26 -16.73
CA ILE A 134 17.02 10.48 -15.97
C ILE A 134 16.77 11.97 -15.81
N GLY A 135 15.62 12.46 -16.28
CA GLY A 135 15.13 13.81 -16.04
C GLY A 135 14.05 13.89 -14.97
N THR A 136 13.25 12.83 -14.86
CA THR A 136 12.08 12.78 -13.98
C THR A 136 12.20 11.58 -13.04
N VAL A 137 12.00 11.81 -11.74
CA VAL A 137 11.89 10.75 -10.74
C VAL A 137 10.49 10.81 -10.14
N MET A 138 9.78 9.69 -10.22
CA MET A 138 8.49 9.50 -9.56
C MET A 138 8.60 8.42 -8.50
N VAL A 139 7.85 8.59 -7.42
CA VAL A 139 7.74 7.61 -6.34
C VAL A 139 6.28 7.25 -6.19
N ALA A 140 5.97 5.96 -6.22
CA ALA A 140 4.59 5.50 -6.08
C ALA A 140 4.47 4.41 -5.02
N CYS A 141 3.46 4.51 -4.17
CA CYS A 141 3.23 3.61 -3.05
C CYS A 141 1.77 3.16 -3.01
N ILE A 142 1.55 1.91 -2.60
CA ILE A 142 0.25 1.39 -2.20
C ILE A 142 0.35 0.95 -0.75
N GLU A 143 -0.45 1.54 0.14
CA GLU A 143 -0.58 1.10 1.54
C GLU A 143 -2.00 0.60 1.80
N ASN A 144 -2.12 -0.58 2.40
CA ASN A 144 -3.43 -1.11 2.81
C ASN A 144 -3.67 -0.75 4.28
N PHE A 145 -4.92 -0.46 4.63
CA PHE A 145 -5.28 -0.10 5.99
C PHE A 145 -6.73 -0.50 6.30
N ILE A 146 -7.02 -0.72 7.59
CA ILE A 146 -8.38 -0.97 8.06
C ILE A 146 -8.97 0.34 8.59
N GLN A 147 -10.06 0.79 7.98
CA GLN A 147 -10.89 1.85 8.55
C GLN A 147 -11.80 1.26 9.63
N THR A 148 -11.76 1.81 10.84
CA THR A 148 -12.67 1.45 11.94
C THR A 148 -13.51 2.63 12.41
N VAL A 149 -13.09 3.86 12.13
CA VAL A 149 -13.80 5.09 12.52
C VAL A 149 -14.65 5.60 11.36
N GLY A 150 -15.88 6.03 11.62
CA GLY A 150 -16.74 6.63 10.58
C GLY A 150 -17.22 5.64 9.51
N VAL A 151 -17.18 4.35 9.80
CA VAL A 151 -17.72 3.26 8.97
C VAL A 151 -18.61 2.35 9.82
N ASP A 152 -19.69 1.83 9.24
CA ASP A 152 -20.62 0.94 9.96
C ASP A 152 -20.00 -0.42 10.30
N ARG A 153 -19.05 -0.86 9.47
CA ARG A 153 -18.31 -2.12 9.61
C ARG A 153 -16.84 -1.85 9.29
N PRO A 154 -15.88 -2.40 10.05
CA PRO A 154 -14.48 -2.30 9.72
C PRO A 154 -14.23 -2.70 8.26
N THR A 155 -13.38 -1.97 7.55
CA THR A 155 -13.22 -2.14 6.10
C THR A 155 -11.76 -1.99 5.71
N ASP A 156 -11.24 -2.95 4.93
CA ASP A 156 -9.92 -2.86 4.31
C ASP A 156 -9.98 -2.01 3.05
N PHE A 157 -9.15 -0.97 3.00
CA PHE A 157 -8.95 -0.10 1.85
C PHE A 157 -7.47 -0.12 1.46
N GLY A 158 -7.19 0.28 0.22
CA GLY A 158 -5.86 0.67 -0.23
C GLY A 158 -5.80 2.17 -0.50
N VAL A 159 -4.76 2.85 -0.05
CA VAL A 159 -4.40 4.19 -0.52
C VAL A 159 -3.25 4.06 -1.52
N VAL A 160 -3.41 4.71 -2.66
CA VAL A 160 -2.37 4.83 -3.69
C VAL A 160 -1.92 6.27 -3.76
N VAL A 161 -0.61 6.48 -3.70
CA VAL A 161 -0.01 7.81 -3.74
C VAL A 161 1.10 7.81 -4.78
N ILE A 162 1.09 8.81 -5.66
CA ILE A 162 2.14 9.06 -6.64
C ILE A 162 2.68 10.46 -6.43
N LEU A 163 3.99 10.57 -6.23
CA LEU A 163 4.74 11.82 -6.14
C LEU A 163 5.64 11.94 -7.36
N ASN A 164 5.50 13.01 -8.14
CA ASN A 164 6.55 13.46 -9.04
C ASN A 164 7.57 14.24 -8.20
N ALA A 165 8.67 13.59 -7.84
CA ALA A 165 9.68 14.17 -6.95
C ALA A 165 10.46 15.30 -7.62
N SER A 166 10.49 15.35 -8.96
CA SER A 166 11.13 16.41 -9.72
C SER A 166 10.32 17.71 -9.72
N THR A 167 8.97 17.64 -9.67
CA THR A 167 8.09 18.83 -9.67
C THR A 167 7.50 19.14 -8.29
N GLY A 168 7.41 18.14 -7.41
CA GLY A 168 6.73 18.21 -6.12
C GLY A 168 5.22 17.98 -6.21
N GLU A 169 4.67 17.64 -7.38
CA GLU A 169 3.25 17.34 -7.54
C GLU A 169 2.94 15.94 -6.99
N ALA A 170 1.89 15.83 -6.18
CA ALA A 170 1.43 14.57 -5.63
C ALA A 170 -0.07 14.37 -5.89
N VAL A 171 -0.43 13.14 -6.22
CA VAL A 171 -1.81 12.71 -6.43
C VAL A 171 -2.08 11.46 -5.59
N ALA A 172 -3.34 11.28 -5.19
CA ALA A 172 -3.74 10.14 -4.38
C ALA A 172 -5.16 9.66 -4.68
N ALA A 173 -5.39 8.37 -4.49
CA ALA A 173 -6.71 7.75 -4.53
C ALA A 173 -6.85 6.70 -3.42
N ILE A 174 -8.06 6.55 -2.91
CA ILE A 174 -8.46 5.42 -2.07
C ILE A 174 -9.22 4.44 -2.96
N SER A 175 -8.91 3.15 -2.84
CA SER A 175 -9.61 2.09 -3.55
C SER A 175 -11.04 1.92 -3.05
N LYS A 176 -11.84 1.11 -3.74
CA LYS A 176 -13.00 0.49 -3.08
C LYS A 176 -12.54 -0.29 -1.84
N GLY A 177 -13.43 -0.44 -0.87
CA GLY A 177 -13.15 -1.18 0.35
C GLY A 177 -13.78 -2.57 0.35
N VAL A 178 -13.25 -3.49 1.14
CA VAL A 178 -13.90 -4.75 1.48
C VAL A 178 -14.14 -4.79 2.97
N THR A 179 -15.40 -4.95 3.37
CA THR A 179 -15.74 -5.04 4.79
C THR A 179 -15.07 -6.27 5.42
N VAL A 180 -14.88 -6.24 6.73
CA VAL A 180 -14.32 -7.36 7.47
C VAL A 180 -15.04 -7.56 8.79
N ALA A 181 -15.14 -8.81 9.21
CA ALA A 181 -15.78 -9.16 10.47
C ALA A 181 -15.03 -8.54 11.66
N PRO A 182 -15.73 -7.76 12.53
CA PRO A 182 -15.13 -7.07 13.66
C PRO A 182 -14.26 -7.97 14.53
N GLU A 183 -14.67 -9.22 14.74
CA GLU A 183 -13.94 -10.19 15.56
C GLU A 183 -12.50 -10.43 15.08
N TYR A 184 -12.25 -10.43 13.76
CA TYR A 184 -10.89 -10.58 13.23
C TYR A 184 -10.05 -9.32 13.41
N VAL A 185 -10.69 -8.14 13.36
CA VAL A 185 -10.03 -6.85 13.61
C VAL A 185 -9.71 -6.69 15.09
N GLU A 186 -10.66 -6.99 15.96
CA GLU A 186 -10.49 -6.96 17.42
C GLU A 186 -9.39 -7.93 17.86
N HIS A 187 -9.39 -9.15 17.32
CA HIS A 187 -8.32 -10.11 17.60
C HIS A 187 -6.96 -9.59 17.12
N ALA A 188 -6.86 -9.09 15.88
CA ALA A 188 -5.61 -8.51 15.37
C ALA A 188 -5.09 -7.36 16.25
N ARG A 189 -5.96 -6.47 16.71
CA ARG A 189 -5.59 -5.36 17.61
C ARG A 189 -5.16 -5.85 18.98
N SER A 190 -5.79 -6.91 19.50
CA SER A 190 -5.46 -7.49 20.81
C SER A 190 -4.02 -8.06 20.86
N LEU A 191 -3.46 -8.43 19.71
CA LEU A 191 -2.10 -8.96 19.57
C LEU A 191 -1.00 -7.90 19.64
N GLY A 192 -1.38 -6.63 19.78
CA GLY A 192 -0.47 -5.55 20.13
C GLY A 192 -0.32 -4.48 19.05
N VAL A 193 0.32 -3.40 19.47
CA VAL A 193 0.47 -2.17 18.70
C VAL A 193 1.91 -1.69 18.75
N GLN A 194 2.38 -1.08 17.67
CA GLN A 194 3.71 -0.49 17.58
C GLN A 194 3.74 0.83 18.36
N ASP A 195 4.78 1.01 19.17
CA ASP A 195 5.06 2.26 19.92
C ASP A 195 3.88 2.76 20.77
N GLY A 196 2.98 1.86 21.19
CA GLY A 196 1.79 2.19 21.96
C GLY A 196 0.68 2.90 21.18
N ASN A 197 0.83 3.08 19.86
CA ASN A 197 -0.19 3.75 19.04
C ASN A 197 -1.25 2.75 18.57
N VAL A 198 -2.50 2.95 19.01
CA VAL A 198 -3.63 2.07 18.71
C VAL A 198 -3.95 1.91 17.22
N ASP A 199 -3.49 2.83 16.38
CA ASP A 199 -3.67 2.76 14.93
C ASP A 199 -2.50 2.10 14.19
N HIS A 200 -1.47 1.63 14.91
CA HIS A 200 -0.29 0.99 14.35
C HIS A 200 -0.24 -0.50 14.75
N GLY A 201 -1.11 -1.35 14.20
CA GLY A 201 -1.18 -2.76 14.57
C GLY A 201 0.08 -3.55 14.23
N LEU A 202 0.50 -4.45 15.13
CA LEU A 202 1.63 -5.37 14.88
C LEU A 202 1.25 -6.57 14.02
N VAL A 203 -0.04 -6.88 13.94
CA VAL A 203 -0.56 -8.06 13.24
C VAL A 203 -1.65 -7.63 12.26
N THR A 204 -1.56 -8.12 11.04
CA THR A 204 -2.57 -7.88 10.00
C THR A 204 -3.80 -8.75 10.17
N VAL A 205 -4.95 -8.22 9.76
CA VAL A 205 -6.21 -8.96 9.74
C VAL A 205 -6.12 -10.17 8.82
N GLY A 206 -5.39 -10.06 7.71
CA GLY A 206 -5.10 -11.18 6.81
C GLY A 206 -4.32 -12.33 7.48
N ASN A 207 -3.36 -12.02 8.36
CA ASN A 207 -2.65 -13.04 9.14
C ASN A 207 -3.59 -13.76 10.11
N VAL A 208 -4.48 -13.03 10.80
CA VAL A 208 -5.47 -13.63 11.70
C VAL A 208 -6.45 -14.51 10.92
N LEU A 209 -6.98 -14.01 9.80
CA LEU A 209 -7.88 -14.76 8.93
C LEU A 209 -7.24 -16.07 8.45
N ALA A 210 -6.04 -16.02 7.88
CA ALA A 210 -5.35 -17.21 7.37
C ALA A 210 -4.95 -18.21 8.46
N ALA A 211 -4.69 -17.74 9.68
CA ALA A 211 -4.42 -18.63 10.82
C ALA A 211 -5.66 -19.43 11.26
N ASN A 212 -6.86 -18.86 11.09
CA ASN A 212 -8.13 -19.43 11.54
C ASN A 212 -8.96 -20.07 10.41
N VAL A 213 -8.57 -19.87 9.15
CA VAL A 213 -9.23 -20.45 7.97
C VAL A 213 -8.19 -21.13 7.07
N PRO A 214 -8.05 -22.47 7.18
CA PRO A 214 -7.06 -23.21 6.41
C PRO A 214 -7.17 -22.98 4.90
N GLY A 215 -6.04 -22.67 4.25
CA GLY A 215 -5.95 -22.47 2.80
C GLY A 215 -6.34 -21.07 2.31
N LEU A 216 -6.77 -20.18 3.20
CA LEU A 216 -7.06 -18.79 2.84
C LEU A 216 -5.76 -18.01 2.61
N ASP A 217 -5.67 -17.29 1.49
CA ASP A 217 -4.55 -16.40 1.23
C ASP A 217 -4.63 -15.15 2.10
N LYS A 218 -3.66 -14.98 3.00
CA LYS A 218 -3.54 -13.78 3.87
C LYS A 218 -3.41 -12.47 3.08
N ALA A 219 -2.91 -12.53 1.85
CA ALA A 219 -2.71 -11.38 0.99
C ALA A 219 -3.93 -11.08 0.10
N ASP A 220 -4.79 -12.05 -0.17
CA ASP A 220 -5.93 -11.86 -1.09
C ASP A 220 -7.22 -12.53 -0.60
N TRP A 221 -7.44 -12.50 0.71
CA TRP A 221 -8.66 -13.04 1.33
C TRP A 221 -9.94 -12.35 0.81
N HIS A 222 -9.82 -11.12 0.30
CA HIS A 222 -10.87 -10.36 -0.40
C HIS A 222 -11.56 -11.18 -1.50
N ALA A 223 -10.79 -11.96 -2.26
CA ALA A 223 -11.31 -12.80 -3.34
C ALA A 223 -12.31 -13.85 -2.83
N VAL A 224 -12.11 -14.35 -1.61
CA VAL A 224 -13.03 -15.28 -0.97
C VAL A 224 -14.21 -14.54 -0.36
N VAL A 225 -13.94 -13.54 0.50
CA VAL A 225 -15.00 -12.96 1.33
C VAL A 225 -15.95 -12.05 0.58
N ALA A 226 -15.48 -11.41 -0.49
CA ALA A 226 -16.25 -10.44 -1.28
C ALA A 226 -16.27 -10.77 -2.79
N GLY A 227 -15.68 -11.89 -3.21
CA GLY A 227 -15.69 -12.35 -4.60
C GLY A 227 -14.84 -11.51 -5.57
N ARG A 228 -13.96 -10.63 -5.05
CA ARG A 228 -13.12 -9.73 -5.84
C ARG A 228 -11.71 -9.70 -5.26
N SER A 229 -10.70 -9.90 -6.12
CA SER A 229 -9.31 -9.82 -5.69
C SER A 229 -8.96 -8.40 -5.24
N ARG A 230 -8.16 -8.28 -4.18
CA ARG A 230 -7.54 -7.04 -3.74
C ARG A 230 -6.76 -6.38 -4.88
N TYR A 231 -6.11 -7.18 -5.71
CA TYR A 231 -5.30 -6.68 -6.81
C TYR A 231 -6.14 -6.01 -7.91
N ASP A 232 -7.33 -6.55 -8.21
CA ASP A 232 -8.27 -5.91 -9.14
C ASP A 232 -8.80 -4.58 -8.58
N ILE A 233 -9.10 -4.56 -7.28
CA ILE A 233 -9.61 -3.37 -6.58
C ILE A 233 -8.56 -2.25 -6.58
N LEU A 234 -7.28 -2.60 -6.42
CA LEU A 234 -6.16 -1.67 -6.49
C LEU A 234 -5.90 -1.19 -7.92
N ASP A 235 -5.99 -2.07 -8.93
CA ASP A 235 -5.83 -1.68 -10.35
C ASP A 235 -6.91 -0.65 -10.75
N GLU A 236 -8.17 -0.83 -10.33
CA GLU A 236 -9.25 0.14 -10.55
C GLU A 236 -8.94 1.52 -9.95
N ALA A 237 -8.35 1.55 -8.74
CA ALA A 237 -7.99 2.81 -8.08
C ALA A 237 -6.89 3.56 -8.83
N ILE A 238 -5.91 2.83 -9.37
CA ILE A 238 -4.80 3.38 -10.13
C ILE A 238 -5.25 3.88 -11.50
N ASP A 239 -6.12 3.12 -12.18
CA ASP A 239 -6.69 3.53 -13.47
C ASP A 239 -7.52 4.81 -13.35
N GLY A 240 -8.14 5.05 -12.18
CA GLY A 240 -8.86 6.30 -11.87
C GLY A 240 -7.96 7.48 -11.49
N LEU A 241 -6.68 7.25 -11.22
CA LEU A 241 -5.72 8.28 -10.81
C LEU A 241 -4.96 8.81 -12.01
N ARG A 242 -4.89 10.14 -12.17
CA ARG A 242 -4.08 10.77 -13.23
C ARG A 242 -2.62 10.86 -12.79
N VAL A 243 -1.72 10.12 -13.44
CA VAL A 243 -0.28 10.21 -13.17
C VAL A 243 0.25 11.63 -13.43
N PRO A 244 1.01 12.23 -12.50
CA PRO A 244 1.52 13.59 -12.62
C PRO A 244 2.84 13.62 -13.42
N TRP A 245 2.76 13.34 -14.73
CA TRP A 245 3.92 13.27 -15.65
C TRP A 245 4.81 14.51 -15.64
#